data_AF-A0A3P1BGK4-F1
#
_entry.id   AF-A0A3P1BGK4-F1
#
_cell.length_a   1.000
_cell.length_b   1.000
_cell.length_c   1.000
_cell.angle_alpha   90.00
_cell.angle_beta   90.00
_cell.angle_gamma   90.00
#
_symmetry.space_group_name_H-M   'P 1'
#
loop_
_entity.id
_entity.type
_entity.pdbx_description
1 polymer ?
#
loop_
_entity_poly.entity_id
_entity_poly.type
_entity_poly.pdbx_seq_one_letter_code
_entity_poly.pdbx_strand_id
1 'polypeptide(L)'
;MIPQSASTPSDPLATPLDQLLNHLRDLLGPEVITRLRQNPNLVLPYADETGSDSDWLRRGLQTILSTEDIKTVGDRVGQITRDLQRPLLQSIENLHWEQQEQKLAFQQLAEQKQTAETAREQAEIEGFRLRKEVANRLPTEQFVRLFFSRSDETGIRNLLLEAADSPTPDLPAFLTGFVGGWNHLRMNETAPAESPLDAVRQRHQALSKLLESIAGLYIPQRRTLLDQVAQWASDRFDDYVFVSPEETRQVDPAIHNLAGLEGHTVREGRSFAVIRRQSRTVVIYADIITE
;
A
#
# COMPACT_ATOMS: atom_id res chain seq x y z
N MET A 1 27.09 -18.10 -27.53
CA MET A 1 27.43 -19.38 -28.20
C MET A 1 26.13 -20.04 -28.59
N ILE A 2 25.82 -20.04 -29.89
CA ILE A 2 24.61 -20.63 -30.48
C ILE A 2 24.95 -22.07 -30.84
N PRO A 3 24.18 -23.11 -30.45
CA PRO A 3 24.42 -24.44 -30.96
C PRO A 3 23.87 -24.53 -32.39
N GLN A 4 24.77 -24.85 -33.31
CA GLN A 4 24.47 -25.22 -34.69
C GLN A 4 23.61 -26.49 -34.69
N SER A 5 22.38 -26.37 -35.21
CA SER A 5 21.51 -27.51 -35.48
C SER A 5 22.03 -28.24 -36.72
N ALA A 6 22.46 -29.49 -36.52
CA ALA A 6 22.86 -30.41 -37.57
C ALA A 6 21.71 -30.64 -38.55
N SER A 7 21.95 -30.36 -39.83
CA SER A 7 21.05 -30.69 -40.93
C SER A 7 21.02 -32.21 -41.14
N THR A 8 19.95 -32.86 -40.67
CA THR A 8 19.61 -34.23 -41.06
C THR A 8 19.25 -34.27 -42.56
N PRO A 9 19.67 -35.31 -43.30
CA PRO A 9 19.38 -35.43 -44.72
C PRO A 9 17.87 -35.55 -44.93
N SER A 10 17.37 -34.83 -45.93
CA SER A 10 15.96 -34.80 -46.34
C SER A 10 15.48 -36.19 -46.72
N ASP A 11 14.55 -36.75 -45.95
CA ASP A 11 13.71 -37.88 -46.36
C ASP A 11 13.13 -37.59 -47.76
N PRO A 12 12.98 -38.62 -48.63
CA PRO A 12 12.37 -38.43 -49.94
C PRO A 12 11.00 -37.76 -49.75
N LEU A 13 10.79 -36.64 -50.44
CA LEU A 13 9.56 -35.83 -50.35
C LEU A 13 8.33 -36.75 -50.41
N ALA A 14 7.63 -36.87 -49.29
CA ALA A 14 6.45 -37.73 -49.17
C ALA A 14 5.49 -37.43 -50.31
N THR A 15 5.12 -38.45 -51.10
CA THR A 15 4.22 -38.25 -52.23
C THR A 15 2.84 -37.82 -51.73
N PRO A 16 1.99 -37.17 -52.56
CA PRO A 16 0.62 -36.80 -52.15
C PRO A 16 -0.18 -37.99 -51.62
N LEU A 17 0.10 -39.18 -52.13
CA LEU A 17 -0.46 -40.44 -51.64
C LEU A 17 0.03 -40.78 -50.23
N ASP A 18 1.34 -40.66 -49.96
CA ASP A 18 1.90 -40.94 -48.63
C ASP A 18 1.37 -39.94 -47.58
N GLN A 19 1.19 -38.68 -47.96
CA GLN A 19 0.60 -37.65 -47.10
C GLN A 19 -0.87 -37.96 -46.77
N LEU A 20 -1.66 -38.35 -47.79
CA LEU A 20 -3.05 -38.76 -47.61
C LEU A 20 -3.16 -40.01 -46.71
N LEU A 21 -2.31 -41.01 -46.92
CA LEU A 21 -2.29 -42.22 -46.12
C LEU A 21 -1.93 -41.95 -44.66
N ASN A 22 -0.94 -41.08 -44.42
CA ASN A 22 -0.60 -40.68 -43.07
C ASN A 22 -1.74 -39.90 -42.40
N HIS A 23 -2.38 -38.95 -43.11
CA HIS A 23 -3.53 -38.22 -42.57
C HIS A 23 -4.72 -39.14 -42.25
N LEU A 24 -5.03 -40.09 -43.15
CA LEU A 24 -6.09 -41.07 -42.91
C LEU A 24 -5.76 -42.01 -41.76
N ARG A 25 -4.51 -42.46 -41.66
CA ARG A 25 -4.06 -43.31 -40.56
C ARG A 25 -4.19 -42.58 -39.22
N ASP A 26 -3.72 -41.35 -39.15
CA ASP A 26 -3.74 -40.56 -37.93
C ASP A 26 -5.18 -40.14 -37.54
N LEU A 27 -6.06 -39.90 -38.52
CA LEU A 27 -7.47 -39.56 -38.29
C LEU A 27 -8.33 -40.75 -37.88
N LEU A 28 -8.11 -41.92 -38.48
CA LEU A 28 -8.86 -43.13 -38.16
C LEU A 28 -8.35 -43.76 -36.85
N GLY A 29 -7.05 -43.71 -36.61
CA GLY A 29 -6.42 -44.39 -35.48
C GLY A 29 -6.43 -45.92 -35.62
N PRO A 30 -5.59 -46.61 -34.83
CA PRO A 30 -5.32 -48.05 -35.00
C PRO A 30 -6.57 -48.92 -34.77
N GLU A 31 -7.45 -48.52 -33.86
CA GLU A 31 -8.67 -49.27 -33.51
C GLU A 31 -9.73 -49.27 -34.62
N VAL A 32 -9.87 -48.14 -35.34
CA VAL A 32 -10.81 -48.06 -36.47
C VAL A 32 -10.23 -48.81 -37.66
N ILE A 33 -8.93 -48.70 -37.92
CA ILE A 33 -8.25 -49.45 -38.98
C ILE A 33 -8.41 -50.96 -38.76
N THR A 34 -8.24 -51.42 -37.52
CA THR A 34 -8.43 -52.84 -37.17
C THR A 34 -9.88 -53.30 -37.42
N ARG A 35 -10.88 -52.48 -37.07
CA ARG A 35 -12.29 -52.79 -37.35
C ARG A 35 -12.62 -52.77 -38.85
N LEU A 36 -12.01 -51.86 -39.61
CA LEU A 36 -12.18 -51.78 -41.06
C LEU A 36 -11.57 -53.00 -41.76
N ARG A 37 -10.41 -53.49 -41.30
CA ARG A 37 -9.80 -54.74 -41.77
C ARG A 37 -10.69 -55.96 -41.55
N GLN A 38 -11.45 -55.99 -40.46
CA GLN A 38 -12.38 -57.07 -40.11
C GLN A 38 -13.74 -56.96 -40.82
N ASN A 39 -13.97 -55.91 -41.62
CA ASN A 39 -15.23 -55.71 -42.32
C ASN A 39 -15.32 -56.63 -43.56
N PRO A 40 -16.31 -57.54 -43.63
CA PRO A 40 -16.43 -58.51 -44.73
C PRO A 40 -16.73 -57.86 -46.10
N ASN A 41 -17.14 -56.59 -46.12
CA ASN A 41 -17.41 -55.85 -47.37
C ASN A 41 -16.17 -55.13 -47.94
N LEU A 42 -15.05 -55.12 -47.22
CA LEU A 42 -13.80 -54.44 -47.61
C LEU A 42 -12.63 -55.44 -47.78
N VAL A 43 -12.93 -56.65 -48.21
CA VAL A 43 -11.92 -57.71 -48.41
C VAL A 43 -11.05 -57.37 -49.61
N LEU A 44 -9.75 -57.14 -49.36
CA LEU A 44 -8.78 -56.80 -50.40
C LEU A 44 -8.11 -58.07 -50.94
N PRO A 45 -8.14 -58.33 -52.26
CA PRO A 45 -7.46 -59.47 -52.84
C PRO A 45 -5.94 -59.35 -52.66
N TYR A 46 -5.29 -60.42 -52.18
CA TYR A 46 -3.83 -60.51 -51.94
C TYR A 46 -3.26 -59.55 -50.88
N ALA A 47 -4.08 -59.08 -49.93
CA ALA A 47 -3.55 -58.40 -48.75
C ALA A 47 -3.04 -59.44 -47.75
N ASP A 48 -1.72 -59.67 -47.73
CA ASP A 48 -1.09 -60.48 -46.68
C ASP A 48 -1.40 -59.85 -45.31
N GLU A 49 -1.76 -60.67 -44.33
CA GLU A 49 -2.11 -60.24 -42.96
C GLU A 49 -0.96 -59.52 -42.22
N THR A 50 0.23 -59.47 -42.81
CA THR A 50 1.48 -58.90 -42.26
C THR A 50 1.87 -57.53 -42.85
N GLY A 51 1.09 -56.97 -43.77
CA GLY A 51 1.35 -55.64 -44.34
C GLY A 51 1.14 -54.48 -43.33
N SER A 52 1.94 -53.41 -43.46
CA SER A 52 1.78 -52.20 -42.65
C SER A 52 0.40 -51.56 -42.86
N ASP A 53 -0.11 -50.82 -41.86
CA ASP A 53 -1.39 -50.10 -41.97
C ASP A 53 -1.45 -49.19 -43.19
N SER A 54 -0.33 -48.55 -43.52
CA SER A 54 -0.20 -47.69 -44.69
C SER A 54 -0.30 -48.48 -46.00
N ASP A 55 0.27 -49.69 -46.09
CA ASP A 55 0.19 -50.55 -47.28
C ASP A 55 -1.22 -51.10 -47.49
N TRP A 56 -1.88 -51.49 -46.39
CA TRP A 56 -3.26 -51.97 -46.42
C TRP A 56 -4.22 -50.85 -46.87
N LEU A 57 -4.10 -49.65 -46.27
CA LEU A 57 -4.89 -48.48 -46.66
C LEU A 57 -4.63 -48.07 -48.11
N ARG A 58 -3.38 -48.13 -48.57
CA ARG A 58 -3.01 -47.82 -49.95
C ARG A 58 -3.73 -48.72 -50.95
N ARG A 59 -3.71 -50.03 -50.70
CA ARG A 59 -4.41 -51.01 -51.56
C ARG A 59 -5.92 -50.81 -51.49
N GLY A 60 -6.47 -50.56 -50.30
CA GLY A 60 -7.90 -50.27 -50.13
C GLY A 60 -8.38 -49.06 -50.92
N LEU A 61 -7.63 -47.97 -50.87
CA LEU A 61 -7.93 -46.78 -51.67
C LEU A 61 -7.83 -47.07 -53.17
N GLN A 62 -6.81 -47.82 -53.61
CA GLN A 62 -6.61 -48.20 -55.01
C GLN A 62 -7.67 -49.17 -55.56
N THR A 63 -8.37 -49.92 -54.70
CA THR A 63 -9.51 -50.75 -55.14
C THR A 63 -10.80 -49.97 -55.36
N ILE A 64 -10.93 -48.80 -54.73
CA ILE A 64 -12.16 -47.99 -54.75
C ILE A 64 -12.03 -46.80 -55.70
N LEU A 65 -10.82 -46.25 -55.83
CA LEU A 65 -10.51 -45.04 -56.59
C LEU A 65 -9.37 -45.29 -57.58
N SER A 66 -9.41 -44.59 -58.72
CA SER A 66 -8.30 -44.60 -59.67
C SER A 66 -7.08 -43.89 -59.08
N THR A 67 -5.88 -44.22 -59.57
CA THR A 67 -4.64 -43.59 -59.11
C THR A 67 -4.61 -42.07 -59.33
N GLU A 68 -5.33 -41.58 -60.35
CA GLU A 68 -5.47 -40.15 -60.67
C GLU A 68 -6.41 -39.43 -59.70
N ASP A 69 -7.53 -40.06 -59.33
CA ASP A 69 -8.46 -39.54 -58.32
C ASP A 69 -7.81 -39.49 -56.93
N ILE A 70 -7.05 -40.53 -56.57
CA ILE A 70 -6.30 -40.59 -55.31
C ILE A 70 -5.28 -39.45 -55.23
N LYS A 71 -4.57 -39.17 -56.33
CA LYS A 71 -3.63 -38.04 -56.39
C LYS A 71 -4.37 -36.70 -56.24
N THR A 72 -5.50 -36.55 -56.91
CA THR A 72 -6.34 -35.33 -56.82
C THR A 72 -6.85 -35.10 -55.39
N VAL A 73 -7.26 -36.16 -54.70
CA VAL A 73 -7.68 -36.10 -53.29
C VAL A 73 -6.50 -35.77 -52.39
N GLY A 74 -5.34 -36.40 -52.57
CA GLY A 74 -4.13 -36.12 -51.79
C GLY A 74 -3.66 -34.67 -51.95
N ASP A 75 -3.66 -34.15 -53.18
CA ASP A 75 -3.29 -32.76 -53.47
C ASP A 75 -4.29 -31.77 -52.82
N ARG A 76 -5.60 -32.05 -52.88
CA ARG A 76 -6.63 -31.22 -52.21
C ARG A 76 -6.51 -31.25 -50.70
N VAL A 77 -6.28 -32.41 -50.10
CA VAL A 77 -6.08 -32.53 -48.64
C VAL A 77 -4.81 -31.79 -48.22
N GLY A 78 -3.71 -31.95 -48.95
CA GLY A 78 -2.48 -31.21 -48.69
C GLY A 78 -2.65 -29.69 -48.81
N GLN A 79 -3.46 -29.23 -49.76
CA GLN A 79 -3.80 -27.82 -49.92
C GLN A 79 -4.65 -27.30 -48.76
N ILE A 80 -5.71 -28.02 -48.37
CA ILE A 80 -6.55 -27.67 -47.21
C ILE A 80 -5.71 -27.58 -45.93
N THR A 81 -4.81 -28.55 -45.70
CA THR A 81 -3.92 -28.54 -44.53
C THR A 81 -3.02 -27.29 -44.53
N ARG A 82 -2.44 -26.92 -45.67
CA ARG A 82 -1.60 -25.71 -45.79
C ARG A 82 -2.41 -24.43 -45.60
N ASP A 83 -3.61 -24.36 -46.17
CA ASP A 83 -4.50 -23.20 -46.08
C ASP A 83 -4.98 -22.98 -44.63
N LEU A 84 -5.18 -24.04 -43.86
CA LEU A 84 -5.51 -23.98 -42.43
C LEU A 84 -4.29 -23.66 -41.55
N GLN A 85 -3.11 -24.18 -41.89
CA GLN A 85 -1.88 -23.96 -41.10
C GLN A 85 -1.29 -22.56 -41.27
N ARG A 86 -1.36 -21.99 -42.47
CA ARG A 86 -0.78 -20.67 -42.77
C ARG A 86 -1.29 -19.54 -41.84
N PRO A 87 -2.60 -19.35 -41.59
CA PRO A 87 -3.06 -18.29 -40.68
C PRO A 87 -2.67 -18.56 -39.23
N LEU A 88 -2.56 -19.83 -38.81
CA LEU A 88 -2.10 -20.20 -37.47
C LEU A 88 -0.61 -19.87 -37.27
N LEU A 89 0.23 -20.12 -38.28
CA LEU A 89 1.64 -19.75 -38.22
C LEU A 89 1.82 -18.23 -38.16
N GLN A 90 1.04 -17.50 -38.96
CA GLN A 90 1.03 -16.03 -38.92
C GLN A 90 0.58 -15.49 -37.56
N SER A 91 -0.44 -16.09 -36.94
CA SER A 91 -0.86 -15.65 -35.60
C SER A 91 0.19 -15.97 -34.53
N ILE A 92 0.88 -17.11 -34.62
CA ILE A 92 1.99 -17.44 -33.72
C ILE A 92 3.13 -16.43 -33.86
N GLU A 93 3.51 -16.06 -35.08
CA GLU A 93 4.54 -15.04 -35.31
C GLU A 93 4.14 -13.68 -34.74
N ASN A 94 2.90 -13.25 -34.97
CA ASN A 94 2.38 -11.99 -34.41
C ASN A 94 2.38 -12.01 -32.88
N LEU A 95 1.90 -13.09 -32.26
CA LEU A 95 1.94 -13.25 -30.80
C LEU A 95 3.38 -13.25 -30.26
N HIS A 96 4.32 -13.81 -31.02
CA HIS A 96 5.72 -13.78 -30.64
C HIS A 96 6.29 -12.36 -30.65
N TRP A 97 5.97 -11.57 -31.67
CA TRP A 97 6.35 -10.16 -31.74
C TRP A 97 5.71 -9.34 -30.62
N GLU A 98 4.41 -9.49 -30.37
CA GLU A 98 3.70 -8.83 -29.28
C GLU A 98 4.32 -9.19 -27.91
N GLN A 99 4.66 -10.47 -27.71
CA GLN A 99 5.32 -10.91 -26.47
C GLN A 99 6.70 -10.27 -26.29
N GLN A 100 7.49 -10.14 -27.37
CA GLN A 100 8.79 -9.47 -27.30
C GLN A 100 8.65 -7.98 -27.02
N GLU A 101 7.69 -7.30 -27.64
CA GLU A 101 7.40 -5.90 -27.41
C GLU A 101 6.98 -5.64 -25.96
N GLN A 102 6.08 -6.47 -25.41
CA GLN A 102 5.66 -6.39 -24.01
C GLN A 102 6.83 -6.61 -23.04
N LYS A 103 7.75 -7.53 -23.35
CA LYS A 103 8.95 -7.76 -22.53
C LYS A 103 9.86 -6.53 -22.50
N LEU A 104 10.09 -5.90 -23.66
CA LEU A 104 10.89 -4.68 -23.74
C LEU A 104 10.22 -3.52 -22.98
N ALA A 105 8.91 -3.33 -23.14
CA ALA A 105 8.16 -2.31 -22.42
C ALA A 105 8.23 -2.53 -20.89
N PHE A 106 8.12 -3.79 -20.44
CA PHE A 106 8.24 -4.12 -19.02
C PHE A 106 9.64 -3.83 -18.47
N GLN A 107 10.70 -4.13 -19.23
CA GLN A 107 12.08 -3.82 -18.82
C GLN A 107 12.29 -2.32 -18.68
N GLN A 108 11.83 -1.52 -19.65
CA GLN A 108 11.92 -0.06 -19.59
C GLN A 108 11.15 0.52 -18.39
N LEU A 109 9.95 0.00 -18.11
CA LEU A 109 9.19 0.41 -16.93
C LEU A 109 9.87 0.02 -15.61
N ALA A 110 10.50 -1.15 -15.55
CA ALA A 110 11.25 -1.59 -14.38
C ALA A 110 12.47 -0.67 -14.11
N GLU A 111 13.20 -0.29 -15.15
CA GLU A 111 14.32 0.66 -15.05
C GLU A 111 13.84 2.07 -14.63
N GLN A 112 12.75 2.57 -15.20
CA GLN A 112 12.14 3.85 -14.81
C GLN A 112 11.67 3.83 -13.35
N LYS A 113 11.08 2.72 -12.90
CA LYS A 113 10.66 2.56 -11.51
C LYS A 113 11.87 2.59 -10.57
N GLN A 114 12.94 1.86 -10.91
CA GLN A 114 14.15 1.82 -10.08
C GLN A 114 14.82 3.21 -9.99
N THR A 115 14.91 3.94 -11.10
CA THR A 115 15.46 5.31 -11.10
C THR A 115 14.59 6.25 -10.26
N ALA A 116 13.26 6.15 -10.35
CA ALA A 116 12.34 6.94 -9.51
C ALA A 116 12.47 6.61 -8.01
N GLU A 117 12.61 5.33 -7.65
CA GLU A 117 12.82 4.89 -6.26
C GLU A 117 14.12 5.46 -5.68
N THR A 118 15.23 5.35 -6.41
CA THR A 118 16.51 5.92 -5.97
C THR A 118 16.48 7.45 -5.84
N ALA A 119 15.80 8.14 -6.76
CA ALA A 119 15.62 9.59 -6.68
C ALA A 119 14.77 10.00 -5.47
N ARG A 120 13.74 9.21 -5.14
CA ARG A 120 12.91 9.42 -3.95
C ARG A 120 13.73 9.24 -2.67
N GLU A 121 14.52 8.19 -2.56
CA GLU A 121 15.39 7.96 -1.40
C GLU A 121 16.36 9.13 -1.19
N GLN A 122 16.99 9.62 -2.26
CA GLN A 122 17.87 10.79 -2.20
C GLN A 122 17.11 12.04 -1.73
N ALA A 123 15.92 12.29 -2.26
CA ALA A 123 15.08 13.41 -1.85
C ALA A 123 14.65 13.31 -0.37
N GLU A 124 14.36 12.11 0.13
CA GLU A 124 14.05 11.90 1.55
C GLU A 124 15.26 12.20 2.45
N ILE A 125 16.47 11.78 2.05
CA ILE A 125 17.72 12.07 2.76
C ILE A 125 18.01 13.59 2.76
N GLU A 126 17.90 14.26 1.62
CA GLU A 126 18.09 15.71 1.52
C GLU A 126 17.04 16.46 2.34
N GLY A 127 15.77 16.04 2.27
CA GLY A 127 14.69 16.61 3.08
C GLY A 127 14.92 16.43 4.58
N PHE A 128 15.47 15.29 5.01
CA PHE A 128 15.89 15.09 6.40
C PHE A 128 17.04 16.01 6.78
N ARG A 129 18.07 16.13 5.93
CA ARG A 129 19.21 17.03 6.15
C ARG A 129 18.77 18.48 6.27
N LEU A 130 17.93 18.96 5.35
CA LEU A 130 17.41 20.32 5.37
C LEU A 130 16.57 20.59 6.62
N ARG A 131 15.73 19.65 7.04
CA ARG A 131 14.99 19.76 8.32
C ARG A 131 15.95 19.88 9.51
N LYS A 132 17.02 19.10 9.53
CA LYS A 132 18.07 19.19 10.56
C LYS A 132 18.81 20.54 10.51
N GLU A 133 19.15 21.03 9.32
CA GLU A 133 19.79 22.33 9.14
C GLU A 133 18.88 23.50 9.56
N VAL A 134 17.57 23.44 9.25
CA VAL A 134 16.58 24.43 9.70
C VAL A 134 16.39 24.38 11.21
N ALA A 135 16.27 23.19 11.80
CA ALA A 135 16.19 23.01 13.25
C ALA A 135 17.42 23.58 13.97
N ASN A 136 18.61 23.46 13.37
CA ASN A 136 19.84 24.04 13.89
C ASN A 136 19.95 25.56 13.68
N ARG A 137 19.21 26.14 12.71
CA ARG A 137 19.24 27.58 12.40
C ARG A 137 18.25 28.40 13.23
N LEU A 138 17.18 27.80 13.74
CA LEU A 138 16.28 28.45 14.68
C LEU A 138 16.81 28.21 16.10
N PRO A 139 17.26 29.24 16.83
CA PRO A 139 17.74 29.07 18.19
C PRO A 139 16.53 28.87 19.12
N THR A 140 15.96 27.67 19.10
CA THR A 140 14.77 27.28 19.89
C THR A 140 14.96 27.62 21.36
N GLU A 141 16.15 27.37 21.90
CA GLU A 141 16.50 27.71 23.28
C GLU A 141 16.40 29.22 23.55
N GLN A 142 16.99 30.04 22.67
CA GLN A 142 16.96 31.49 22.81
C GLN A 142 15.54 32.04 22.63
N PHE A 143 14.78 31.49 21.69
CA PHE A 143 13.38 31.84 21.48
C PHE A 143 12.53 31.53 22.72
N VAL A 144 12.64 30.32 23.29
CA VAL A 144 11.89 29.92 24.51
C VAL A 144 12.25 30.84 25.68
N ARG A 145 13.53 31.17 25.86
CA ARG A 145 13.98 32.12 26.90
C ARG A 145 13.39 33.52 26.73
N LEU A 146 13.33 34.04 25.50
CA LEU A 146 12.81 35.38 25.22
C LEU A 146 11.27 35.43 25.33
N PHE A 147 10.58 34.41 24.82
CA PHE A 147 9.12 34.38 24.73
C PHE A 147 8.45 34.12 26.09
N PHE A 148 9.03 33.25 26.91
CA PHE A 148 8.56 32.95 28.27
C PHE A 148 9.40 33.70 29.32
N SER A 149 9.44 35.02 29.22
CA SER A 149 10.30 35.85 30.07
C SER A 149 9.68 36.22 31.43
N ARG A 150 8.39 35.96 31.65
CA ARG A 150 7.73 36.31 32.91
C ARG A 150 8.14 35.34 34.03
N SER A 151 8.13 35.82 35.27
CA SER A 151 8.57 35.07 36.44
C SER A 151 7.67 33.87 36.76
N ASP A 152 6.37 34.05 36.57
CA ASP A 152 5.30 33.06 36.75
C ASP A 152 5.30 31.98 35.66
N GLU A 153 6.03 32.18 34.56
CA GLU A 153 6.17 31.22 33.46
C GLU A 153 7.43 30.35 33.58
N THR A 154 8.20 30.48 34.68
CA THR A 154 9.51 29.83 34.83
C THR A 154 9.44 28.30 34.74
N GLY A 155 8.41 27.67 35.32
CA GLY A 155 8.22 26.22 35.24
C GLY A 155 7.99 25.75 33.80
N ILE A 156 7.12 26.45 33.07
CA ILE A 156 6.82 26.21 31.65
C ILE A 156 8.07 26.40 30.79
N ARG A 157 8.79 27.52 30.98
CA ARG A 157 10.04 27.82 30.27
C ARG A 157 11.05 26.69 30.42
N ASN A 158 11.31 26.24 31.64
CA ASN A 158 12.34 25.23 31.90
C ASN A 158 11.99 23.88 31.26
N LEU A 159 10.72 23.46 31.28
CA LEU A 159 10.27 22.23 30.64
C LEU A 159 10.39 22.29 29.11
N LEU A 160 10.12 23.45 28.51
CA LEU A 160 10.30 23.64 27.07
C LEU A 160 11.78 23.70 26.66
N LEU A 161 12.66 24.21 27.54
CA LEU A 161 14.11 24.13 27.33
C LEU A 161 14.62 22.69 27.42
N GLU A 162 14.16 21.93 28.41
CA GLU A 162 14.48 20.50 28.53
C GLU A 162 14.01 19.70 27.31
N ALA A 163 12.82 20.02 26.77
CA ALA A 163 12.34 19.44 25.53
C ALA A 163 13.21 19.82 24.32
N ALA A 164 13.80 21.02 24.32
CA ALA A 164 14.73 21.48 23.29
C ALA A 164 16.10 20.79 23.37
N ASP A 165 16.54 20.38 24.56
CA ASP A 165 17.79 19.62 24.75
C ASP A 165 17.69 18.18 24.21
N SER A 166 16.49 17.62 24.15
CA SER A 166 16.21 16.27 23.61
C SER A 166 15.06 16.31 22.57
N PRO A 167 15.30 16.88 21.37
CA PRO A 167 14.24 17.20 20.43
C PRO A 167 13.60 15.96 19.81
N THR A 168 12.27 15.88 19.89
CA THR A 168 11.45 14.92 19.14
C THR A 168 11.11 15.46 17.74
N PRO A 169 10.70 14.60 16.78
CA PRO A 169 10.23 15.06 15.47
C PRO A 169 9.07 16.06 15.55
N ASP A 170 8.22 15.95 16.57
CA ASP A 170 7.02 16.78 16.76
C ASP A 170 7.32 18.11 17.46
N LEU A 171 8.49 18.27 18.10
CA LEU A 171 8.81 19.45 18.92
C LEU A 171 8.58 20.78 18.18
N PRO A 172 8.99 20.98 16.91
CA PRO A 172 8.78 22.26 16.22
C PRO A 172 7.29 22.59 16.03
N ALA A 173 6.49 21.59 15.66
CA ALA A 173 5.04 21.74 15.52
C ALA A 173 4.39 22.00 16.89
N PHE A 174 4.83 21.26 17.92
CA PHE A 174 4.36 21.41 19.29
C PHE A 174 4.62 22.82 19.81
N LEU A 175 5.85 23.34 19.66
CA LEU A 175 6.22 24.68 20.09
C LEU A 175 5.40 25.75 19.36
N THR A 176 5.21 25.61 18.04
CA THR A 176 4.43 26.56 17.25
C THR A 176 2.98 26.61 17.73
N GLY A 177 2.35 25.44 17.92
CA GLY A 177 0.98 25.33 18.44
C GLY A 177 0.84 25.85 19.87
N PHE A 178 1.79 25.48 20.73
CA PHE A 178 1.81 25.88 22.15
C PHE A 178 1.98 27.39 22.30
N VAL A 179 2.92 28.01 21.58
CA VAL A 179 3.16 29.47 21.58
C VAL A 179 1.90 30.22 21.16
N GLY A 180 1.23 29.76 20.10
CA GLY A 180 -0.03 30.35 19.63
C GLY A 180 -1.13 30.27 20.69
N GLY A 181 -1.36 29.09 21.26
CA GLY A 181 -2.34 28.87 22.32
C GLY A 181 -2.01 29.65 23.60
N TRP A 182 -0.73 29.72 23.96
CA TRP A 182 -0.25 30.43 25.15
C TRP A 182 -0.42 31.95 25.04
N ASN A 183 -0.16 32.53 23.86
CA ASN A 183 -0.48 33.94 23.61
C ASN A 183 -1.97 34.23 23.77
N HIS A 184 -2.84 33.34 23.29
CA HIS A 184 -4.28 33.49 23.48
C HIS A 184 -4.65 33.44 24.97
N LEU A 185 -4.04 32.53 25.75
CA LEU A 185 -4.22 32.47 27.20
C LEU A 185 -3.75 33.74 27.91
N ARG A 186 -2.59 34.30 27.54
CA ARG A 186 -2.09 35.57 28.08
C ARG A 186 -3.02 36.74 27.77
N MET A 187 -3.57 36.80 26.55
CA MET A 187 -4.53 37.87 26.19
C MET A 187 -5.84 37.77 26.98
N ASN A 188 -6.31 36.55 27.25
CA ASN A 188 -7.50 36.32 28.07
C ASN A 188 -7.25 36.53 29.58
N GLU A 189 -6.01 36.81 30.01
CA GLU A 189 -5.71 37.09 31.41
C GLU A 189 -6.28 38.42 31.90
N THR A 190 -6.31 39.41 31.03
CA THR A 190 -6.79 40.76 31.35
C THR A 190 -8.16 41.06 30.74
N ALA A 191 -8.84 40.06 30.19
CA ALA A 191 -10.15 40.23 29.57
C ALA A 191 -11.21 40.52 30.65
N PRO A 192 -12.09 41.51 30.45
CA PRO A 192 -13.17 41.78 31.38
C PRO A 192 -14.16 40.60 31.39
N ALA A 193 -14.54 40.17 32.60
CA ALA A 193 -15.56 39.15 32.79
C ALA A 193 -16.71 39.72 33.63
N GLU A 194 -17.94 39.36 33.26
CA GLU A 194 -19.16 39.82 33.92
C GLU A 194 -19.34 39.17 35.31
N SER A 195 -18.82 37.95 35.50
CA SER A 195 -18.82 37.25 36.78
C SER A 195 -17.56 36.39 36.97
N PRO A 196 -17.21 36.00 38.22
CA PRO A 196 -16.11 35.08 38.48
C PRO A 196 -16.26 33.73 37.77
N LEU A 197 -17.49 33.24 37.62
CA LEU A 197 -17.79 31.99 36.90
C LEU A 197 -17.56 32.14 35.39
N ASP A 198 -17.88 33.29 34.82
CA ASP A 198 -17.61 33.55 33.40
C ASP A 198 -16.12 33.71 33.13
N ALA A 199 -15.36 34.33 34.05
CA ALA A 199 -13.91 34.36 33.99
C ALA A 199 -13.30 32.94 33.98
N VAL A 200 -13.82 32.03 34.83
CA VAL A 200 -13.41 30.62 34.86
C VAL A 200 -13.72 29.93 33.52
N ARG A 201 -14.91 30.14 32.96
CA ARG A 201 -15.31 29.55 31.66
C ARG A 201 -14.48 30.08 30.50
N GLN A 202 -14.20 31.38 30.46
CA GLN A 202 -13.32 31.98 29.45
C GLN A 202 -11.91 31.41 29.54
N ARG A 203 -11.36 31.26 30.76
CA ARG A 203 -10.06 30.62 30.97
C ARG A 203 -10.07 29.17 30.51
N HIS A 204 -11.09 28.40 30.90
CA HIS A 204 -11.27 27.01 30.48
C HIS A 204 -11.30 26.89 28.95
N GLN A 205 -12.07 27.73 28.26
CA GLN A 205 -12.15 27.72 26.79
C GLN A 205 -10.80 28.05 26.14
N ALA A 206 -10.05 29.01 26.69
CA ALA A 206 -8.72 29.34 26.20
C ALA A 206 -7.72 28.18 26.40
N LEU A 207 -7.83 27.45 27.52
CA LEU A 207 -7.04 26.26 27.79
C LEU A 207 -7.39 25.11 26.85
N SER A 208 -8.68 24.90 26.55
CA SER A 208 -9.12 23.90 25.55
C SER A 208 -8.53 24.21 24.17
N LYS A 209 -8.53 25.48 23.74
CA LYS A 209 -7.90 25.89 22.48
C LYS A 209 -6.38 25.64 22.46
N LEU A 210 -5.71 25.78 23.62
CA LEU A 210 -4.30 25.41 23.73
C LEU A 210 -4.12 23.90 23.53
N LEU A 211 -4.96 23.05 24.11
CA LEU A 211 -4.89 21.60 23.92
C LEU A 211 -5.16 21.21 22.46
N GLU A 212 -6.15 21.85 21.82
CA GLU A 212 -6.44 21.66 20.40
C GLU A 212 -5.23 22.00 19.50
N SER A 213 -4.47 23.04 19.82
CA SER A 213 -3.31 23.45 19.02
C SER A 213 -2.09 22.55 19.18
N ILE A 214 -2.05 21.72 20.22
CA ILE A 214 -1.00 20.71 20.46
C ILE A 214 -1.50 19.27 20.32
N ALA A 215 -2.70 19.08 19.77
CA ALA A 215 -3.34 17.78 19.68
C ALA A 215 -2.53 16.81 18.80
N GLY A 216 -2.31 15.58 19.29
CA GLY A 216 -1.56 14.53 18.60
C GLY A 216 -0.05 14.74 18.52
N LEU A 217 0.49 15.79 19.17
CA LEU A 217 1.92 16.12 19.15
C LEU A 217 2.62 15.64 20.43
N TYR A 218 3.67 14.83 20.26
CA TYR A 218 4.36 14.21 21.39
C TYR A 218 5.69 14.90 21.75
N ILE A 219 5.79 15.28 23.02
CA ILE A 219 7.07 15.60 23.69
C ILE A 219 7.11 14.87 25.04
N PRO A 220 8.28 14.44 25.54
CA PRO A 220 8.39 13.73 26.81
C PRO A 220 7.84 14.53 28.01
N GLN A 221 8.06 15.85 28.00
CA GLN A 221 7.67 16.76 29.08
C GLN A 221 6.18 17.15 29.04
N ARG A 222 5.38 16.63 28.11
CA ARG A 222 4.00 17.11 27.85
C ARG A 222 3.12 17.12 29.11
N ARG A 223 3.05 16.00 29.84
CA ARG A 223 2.19 15.89 31.04
C ARG A 223 2.56 16.92 32.10
N THR A 224 3.84 16.95 32.47
CA THR A 224 4.37 17.90 33.46
C THR A 224 4.22 19.35 32.99
N LEU A 225 4.32 19.61 31.69
CA LEU A 225 4.06 20.93 31.11
C LEU A 225 2.60 21.33 31.29
N LEU A 226 1.65 20.43 31.00
CA LEU A 226 0.22 20.68 31.20
C LEU A 226 -0.13 20.88 32.68
N ASP A 227 0.55 20.20 33.60
CA ASP A 227 0.40 20.43 35.04
C ASP A 227 0.87 21.84 35.44
N GLN A 228 2.00 22.31 34.91
CA GLN A 228 2.46 23.68 35.12
C GLN A 228 1.49 24.72 34.52
N VAL A 229 0.89 24.43 33.37
CA VAL A 229 -0.15 25.26 32.76
C VAL A 229 -1.41 25.29 33.64
N ALA A 230 -1.82 24.15 34.19
CA ALA A 230 -2.96 24.05 35.11
C ALA A 230 -2.71 24.85 36.40
N GLN A 231 -1.51 24.74 36.97
CA GLN A 231 -1.11 25.51 38.14
C GLN A 231 -1.12 27.00 37.85
N TRP A 232 -0.51 27.42 36.74
CA TRP A 232 -0.51 28.80 36.29
C TRP A 232 -1.95 29.33 36.18
N ALA A 233 -2.86 28.60 35.53
CA ALA A 233 -4.26 29.01 35.45
C ALA A 233 -4.94 29.11 36.82
N SER A 234 -4.66 28.16 37.72
CA SER A 234 -5.25 28.07 39.06
C SER A 234 -4.87 29.22 39.98
N ASP A 235 -3.65 29.76 39.89
CA ASP A 235 -3.19 30.86 40.76
C ASP A 235 -3.95 32.18 40.48
N ARG A 236 -4.75 32.26 39.41
CA ARG A 236 -5.55 33.44 39.05
C ARG A 236 -6.97 33.38 39.62
N PHE A 237 -7.31 32.30 40.33
CA PHE A 237 -8.64 32.09 40.91
C PHE A 237 -8.55 31.58 42.34
N ASP A 238 -9.13 32.34 43.26
CA ASP A 238 -9.13 32.01 44.69
C ASP A 238 -10.04 30.82 45.02
N ASP A 239 -11.13 30.62 44.28
CA ASP A 239 -12.14 29.60 44.58
C ASP A 239 -12.04 28.36 43.68
N TYR A 240 -11.22 28.40 42.63
CA TYR A 240 -11.17 27.36 41.59
C TYR A 240 -9.76 26.84 41.36
N VAL A 241 -9.66 25.56 41.00
CA VAL A 241 -8.44 24.86 40.58
C VAL A 241 -8.68 24.27 39.21
N PHE A 242 -7.77 24.55 38.28
CA PHE A 242 -7.67 23.86 37.01
C PHE A 242 -6.79 22.63 37.19
N VAL A 243 -7.26 21.51 36.67
CA VAL A 243 -6.57 20.22 36.76
C VAL A 243 -6.24 19.74 35.36
N SER A 244 -4.98 19.34 35.17
CA SER A 244 -4.48 18.81 33.91
C SER A 244 -5.24 17.53 33.54
N PRO A 245 -5.72 17.39 32.29
CA PRO A 245 -6.38 16.17 31.85
C PRO A 245 -5.46 14.96 31.73
N GLU A 246 -4.15 15.17 31.83
CA GLU A 246 -3.14 14.11 31.74
C GLU A 246 -2.35 13.94 33.06
N GLU A 247 -2.84 14.52 34.17
CA GLU A 247 -2.22 14.42 35.51
C GLU A 247 -2.09 12.95 35.93
N THR A 248 -3.16 12.18 35.70
CA THR A 248 -3.20 10.75 35.99
C THR A 248 -3.02 9.94 34.70
N ARG A 249 -2.29 8.81 34.80
CA ARG A 249 -2.09 7.90 33.65
C ARG A 249 -3.34 7.11 33.29
N GLN A 250 -4.23 6.93 34.26
CA GLN A 250 -5.46 6.17 34.14
C GLN A 250 -6.64 7.11 34.21
N VAL A 251 -7.77 6.71 33.62
CA VAL A 251 -9.02 7.45 33.73
C VAL A 251 -9.44 7.51 35.21
N ASP A 252 -9.35 8.70 35.79
CA ASP A 252 -9.91 9.05 37.09
C ASP A 252 -11.34 9.65 36.94
N PRO A 253 -12.40 8.96 37.40
CA PRO A 253 -13.77 9.46 37.37
C PRO A 253 -14.01 10.72 38.20
N ALA A 254 -13.12 11.04 39.15
CA ALA A 254 -13.23 12.25 39.96
C ALA A 254 -12.88 13.52 39.19
N ILE A 255 -12.28 13.41 37.99
CA ILE A 255 -11.88 14.56 37.17
C ILE A 255 -12.28 14.41 35.69
N HIS A 256 -12.39 13.19 35.17
CA HIS A 256 -12.69 12.94 33.76
C HIS A 256 -14.18 12.74 33.48
N ASN A 257 -14.62 13.21 32.30
CA ASN A 257 -15.99 13.11 31.79
C ASN A 257 -16.29 11.71 31.20
N LEU A 258 -15.85 10.64 31.88
CA LEU A 258 -16.00 9.26 31.41
C LEU A 258 -16.34 8.36 32.58
N ALA A 259 -17.64 8.13 32.78
CA ALA A 259 -18.12 7.14 33.75
C ALA A 259 -18.04 5.73 33.12
N GLY A 260 -17.46 4.77 33.84
CA GLY A 260 -17.46 3.35 33.46
C GLY A 260 -16.27 2.85 32.61
N LEU A 261 -15.27 3.70 32.34
CA LEU A 261 -14.00 3.32 31.70
C LEU A 261 -12.83 3.29 32.70
N GLU A 262 -13.12 2.96 33.95
CA GLU A 262 -12.11 2.82 35.00
C GLU A 262 -11.06 1.79 34.59
N GLY A 263 -9.78 2.18 34.63
CA GLY A 263 -8.65 1.32 34.27
C GLY A 263 -8.08 1.51 32.85
N HIS A 264 -8.74 2.27 31.97
CA HIS A 264 -8.16 2.66 30.68
C HIS A 264 -7.03 3.68 30.84
N THR A 265 -6.07 3.69 29.91
CA THR A 265 -4.96 4.64 29.89
C THR A 265 -5.36 5.94 29.19
N VAL A 266 -5.04 7.07 29.81
CA VAL A 266 -5.21 8.39 29.20
C VAL A 266 -4.14 8.55 28.12
N ARG A 267 -4.58 8.59 26.87
CA ARG A 267 -3.72 8.85 25.71
C ARG A 267 -3.44 10.33 25.57
N GLU A 268 -4.49 11.14 25.64
CA GLU A 268 -4.42 12.59 25.38
C GLU A 268 -5.59 13.36 26.01
N GLY A 269 -5.32 14.56 26.51
CA GLY A 269 -6.33 15.48 27.03
C GLY A 269 -6.92 16.42 25.98
N ARG A 270 -8.23 16.70 26.07
CA ARG A 270 -8.96 17.65 25.21
C ARG A 270 -9.46 18.89 25.96
N SER A 271 -9.74 18.78 27.26
CA SER A 271 -10.13 19.92 28.11
C SER A 271 -9.62 19.73 29.53
N PHE A 272 -9.38 20.83 30.26
CA PHE A 272 -8.95 20.77 31.66
C PHE A 272 -10.15 20.58 32.58
N ALA A 273 -9.97 19.84 33.68
CA ALA A 273 -11.01 19.79 34.70
C ALA A 273 -10.96 21.09 35.53
N VAL A 274 -12.11 21.49 36.07
CA VAL A 274 -12.20 22.64 36.99
C VAL A 274 -12.90 22.21 38.26
N ILE A 275 -12.26 22.43 39.39
CA ILE A 275 -12.71 22.00 40.71
C ILE A 275 -12.83 23.22 41.64
N ARG A 276 -13.87 23.27 42.48
CA ARG A 276 -13.94 24.26 43.56
C ARG A 276 -12.98 23.92 44.69
N ARG A 277 -12.16 24.87 45.12
CA ARG A 277 -11.17 24.69 46.20
C ARG A 277 -11.80 24.24 47.52
N GLN A 278 -12.90 24.89 47.92
CA GLN A 278 -13.54 24.66 49.22
C GLN A 278 -14.24 23.29 49.31
N SER A 279 -15.04 22.95 48.30
CA SER A 279 -15.88 21.75 48.31
C SER A 279 -15.24 20.54 47.63
N ARG A 280 -14.13 20.73 46.89
CA ARG A 280 -13.52 19.73 46.01
C ARG A 280 -14.49 19.14 44.96
N THR A 281 -15.59 19.84 44.69
CA THR A 281 -16.59 19.42 43.70
C THR A 281 -16.13 19.87 42.31
N VAL A 282 -16.19 18.94 41.36
CA VAL A 282 -15.95 19.23 39.94
C VAL A 282 -17.07 20.13 39.41
N VAL A 283 -16.67 21.22 38.79
CA VAL A 283 -17.54 22.18 38.10
C VAL A 283 -17.53 21.91 36.60
N ILE A 284 -16.38 21.51 36.06
CA ILE A 284 -16.19 21.11 34.67
C ILE A 284 -15.34 19.84 34.67
N TYR A 285 -15.83 18.76 34.07
CA TYR A 285 -15.05 17.54 33.90
C TYR A 285 -14.11 17.68 32.70
N ALA A 286 -12.92 17.07 32.80
CA ALA A 286 -11.96 16.98 31.71
C ALA A 286 -12.42 15.97 30.66
N ASP A 287 -12.38 16.36 29.39
CA ASP A 287 -12.54 15.47 28.26
C ASP A 287 -11.17 14.92 27.85
N ILE A 288 -11.11 13.62 27.58
CA ILE A 288 -9.88 12.90 27.25
C ILE A 288 -10.12 11.90 26.11
N ILE A 289 -9.02 11.41 25.54
CA ILE A 289 -8.96 10.30 24.60
C ILE A 289 -8.27 9.14 25.33
N THR A 290 -8.87 7.96 25.30
CA THR A 290 -8.33 6.74 25.88
C THR A 290 -7.74 5.83 24.82
N GLU A 291 -6.89 4.88 25.23
CA GLU A 291 -6.50 3.72 24.42
C GLU A 291 -7.51 2.57 24.52
#